data_AF-G3HHE4-F1
#
_entry.id   AF-G3HHE4-F1
#
_cell.length_a   1.000
_cell.length_b   1.000
_cell.length_c   1.000
_cell.angle_alpha   90.00
_cell.angle_beta   90.00
_cell.angle_gamma   90.00
#
_symmetry.space_group_name_H-M   'P 1'
#
loop_
_entity.id
_entity.type
_entity.pdbx_description
1 polymer ?
#
loop_
_entity_poly.entity_id
_entity_poly.type
_entity_poly.pdbx_seq_one_letter_code
_entity_poly.pdbx_strand_id
1 'polypeptide(L)'
;MRLALADAGDTVEDANFVEAMADAGILRLYTWVEWVKEMLANCSSLRSGPASSFNDRVFASEMNAGIIKTDQNYEKMMFKEALKTGFFEFQAAKDKYRELATEGMHRELVFRFIEVQTILLAPFCPHLCEHIWTLLGKPDSIMNASWPVAGPVDESLIRSSQYLMEVAHDLRLRLKNYMMPAKGKKTDKQPPQRPSHCTIYVAKNYPLWQHITLSVLRNHFEANGGKLPDNKAIASELGNLPELKKYMKKVMPFVAMIKENMEKKGPRVLDLQLEFDEQAVLMENIVYLTNSLELEHIEVKFASEAEDKVRDDCCPGKPLNVFRTEAGVSIFLVNPQPSNGHFSTKIDVRQGDSCDSIIRRLMKMDRGIKDLSKVKLMRFDDPLLGPRRVPVLGREHSEKTLISENAVFHVDLGSKKVHLTENGLRTDIGDTIVYLVH
;
A
#
# COMPACT_ATOMS: atom_id res chain seq x y z
N MET A 1 13.93 -21.29 23.09
CA MET A 1 15.01 -22.26 22.80
C MET A 1 14.80 -23.01 21.48
N ARG A 2 13.84 -23.95 21.35
CA ARG A 2 13.66 -24.76 20.11
C ARG A 2 13.58 -23.94 18.81
N LEU A 3 12.86 -22.81 18.85
CA LEU A 3 12.78 -21.89 17.71
C LEU A 3 14.15 -21.35 17.28
N ALA A 4 14.97 -20.90 18.22
CA ALA A 4 16.31 -20.37 17.94
C ALA A 4 17.31 -21.47 17.54
N LEU A 5 17.12 -22.70 18.02
CA LEU A 5 17.90 -23.85 17.56
C LEU A 5 17.61 -24.18 16.09
N ALA A 6 16.36 -24.08 15.65
CA ALA A 6 16.00 -24.25 14.24
C ALA A 6 16.63 -23.16 13.34
N ASP A 7 16.91 -21.97 13.87
CA ASP A 7 17.56 -20.87 13.13
C ASP A 7 19.10 -20.92 13.18
N ALA A 8 19.68 -21.78 14.03
CA ALA A 8 21.11 -21.76 14.36
C ALA A 8 22.01 -22.09 13.17
N GLY A 9 21.55 -22.92 12.23
CA GLY A 9 22.27 -23.29 11.02
C GLY A 9 21.88 -24.67 10.48
N ASP A 10 21.84 -24.79 9.17
CA ASP A 10 21.52 -26.04 8.44
C ASP A 10 22.72 -26.58 7.63
N THR A 11 23.87 -25.93 7.71
CA THR A 11 25.09 -26.33 7.00
C THR A 11 25.93 -27.28 7.87
N VAL A 12 27.00 -27.82 7.29
CA VAL A 12 28.00 -28.61 8.03
C VAL A 12 28.93 -27.72 8.86
N GLU A 13 28.90 -26.40 8.63
CA GLU A 13 29.65 -25.44 9.42
C GLU A 13 29.05 -25.29 10.83
N ASP A 14 29.84 -24.77 11.76
CA ASP A 14 29.41 -24.59 13.14
C ASP A 14 28.15 -23.72 13.24
N ALA A 15 27.10 -24.31 13.80
CA ALA A 15 25.84 -23.61 14.04
C ALA A 15 26.00 -22.54 15.13
N ASN A 16 25.27 -21.43 15.00
CA ASN A 16 25.37 -20.30 15.90
C ASN A 16 24.06 -20.07 16.66
N PHE A 17 24.06 -20.34 17.96
CA PHE A 17 22.94 -20.01 18.83
C PHE A 17 23.07 -18.58 19.37
N VAL A 18 22.14 -17.71 18.96
CA VAL A 18 22.14 -16.30 19.37
C VAL A 18 20.98 -16.02 20.32
N GLU A 19 21.27 -15.70 21.59
CA GLU A 19 20.26 -15.43 22.62
C GLU A 19 19.30 -14.29 22.24
N ALA A 20 19.82 -13.21 21.65
CA ALA A 20 18.99 -12.10 21.18
C ALA A 20 17.93 -12.54 20.15
N MET A 21 18.24 -13.55 19.32
CA MET A 21 17.27 -14.12 18.38
C MET A 21 16.24 -15.00 19.10
N ALA A 22 16.63 -15.68 20.17
CA ALA A 22 15.69 -16.40 21.03
C ALA A 22 14.69 -15.45 21.69
N ASP A 23 15.14 -14.30 22.21
CA ASP A 23 14.27 -13.29 22.80
C ASP A 23 13.30 -12.68 21.79
N ALA A 24 13.79 -12.30 20.60
CA ALA A 24 12.95 -11.84 19.49
C ALA A 24 11.92 -12.91 19.08
N GLY A 25 12.32 -14.19 19.11
CA GLY A 25 11.44 -15.33 18.91
C GLY A 25 10.32 -15.43 19.94
N ILE A 26 10.64 -15.28 21.23
CA ILE A 26 9.64 -15.28 22.31
C ILE A 26 8.62 -14.16 22.11
N LEU A 27 9.09 -12.94 21.80
CA LEU A 27 8.20 -11.80 21.54
C LEU A 27 7.26 -12.08 20.35
N ARG A 28 7.77 -12.61 19.24
CA ARG A 28 6.96 -12.96 18.06
C ARG A 28 5.94 -14.06 18.35
N LEU A 29 6.31 -15.08 19.12
CA LEU A 29 5.40 -16.15 19.52
C LEU A 29 4.29 -15.63 20.44
N TYR A 30 4.63 -14.74 21.38
CA TYR A 30 3.66 -14.13 22.28
C TYR A 30 2.67 -13.25 21.51
N THR A 31 3.16 -12.35 20.64
CA THR A 31 2.27 -11.50 19.83
C THR A 31 1.42 -12.30 18.86
N TRP A 32 1.92 -13.43 18.35
CA TRP A 32 1.14 -14.37 17.55
C TRP A 32 -0.03 -14.96 18.35
N VAL A 33 0.20 -15.48 19.56
CA VAL A 33 -0.85 -16.03 20.43
C VAL A 33 -1.91 -14.97 20.77
N GLU A 34 -1.47 -13.76 21.14
CA GLU A 34 -2.41 -12.67 21.43
C GLU A 34 -3.22 -12.27 20.19
N TRP A 35 -2.61 -12.26 19.00
CA TRP A 35 -3.33 -12.01 17.76
C TRP A 35 -4.36 -13.10 17.47
N VAL A 36 -4.07 -14.38 17.71
CA VAL A 36 -5.04 -15.47 17.56
C VAL A 36 -6.24 -15.27 18.49
N LYS A 37 -6.00 -14.92 19.77
CA LYS A 37 -7.07 -14.61 20.73
C LYS A 37 -7.92 -13.42 20.27
N GLU A 38 -7.28 -12.37 19.75
CA GLU A 38 -7.96 -11.21 19.18
C GLU A 38 -8.86 -11.60 18.00
N MET A 39 -8.38 -12.42 17.07
CA MET A 39 -9.17 -12.88 15.92
C MET A 39 -10.34 -13.77 16.34
N LEU A 40 -10.19 -14.59 17.38
CA LEU A 40 -11.27 -15.38 17.96
C LEU A 40 -12.33 -14.50 18.61
N ALA A 41 -11.92 -13.51 19.41
CA ALA A 41 -12.83 -12.59 20.08
C ALA A 41 -13.61 -11.69 19.10
N ASN A 42 -12.94 -11.27 18.02
CA ASN A 42 -13.49 -10.36 17.00
C ASN A 42 -13.97 -11.08 15.73
N CYS A 43 -14.29 -12.38 15.83
CA CYS A 43 -14.70 -13.19 14.68
C CYS A 43 -15.87 -12.59 13.88
N SER A 44 -16.80 -11.91 14.56
CA SER A 44 -17.96 -11.26 13.94
C SER A 44 -17.66 -9.96 13.19
N SER A 45 -16.52 -9.29 13.46
CA SER A 45 -16.12 -8.07 12.75
C SER A 45 -15.32 -8.34 11.48
N LEU A 46 -14.89 -9.60 11.27
CA LEU A 46 -14.23 -10.02 10.06
C LEU A 46 -15.22 -10.12 8.91
N ARG A 47 -14.76 -9.78 7.71
CA ARG A 47 -15.59 -9.85 6.50
C ARG A 47 -15.94 -11.32 6.21
N SER A 48 -17.22 -11.55 5.92
CA SER A 48 -17.76 -12.84 5.52
C SER A 48 -18.31 -12.78 4.09
N GLY A 49 -18.58 -13.93 3.48
CA GLY A 49 -19.02 -14.02 2.07
C GLY A 49 -17.94 -14.59 1.15
N PRO A 50 -17.94 -14.26 -0.15
CA PRO A 50 -16.92 -14.74 -1.08
C PRO A 50 -15.59 -13.99 -0.88
N ALA A 51 -14.49 -14.74 -0.78
CA ALA A 51 -13.12 -14.22 -0.71
C ALA A 51 -12.59 -13.84 -2.12
N SER A 52 -13.26 -12.88 -2.79
CA SER A 52 -13.01 -12.55 -4.19
C SER A 52 -12.13 -11.30 -4.40
N SER A 53 -11.76 -10.59 -3.33
CA SER A 53 -10.92 -9.40 -3.47
C SER A 53 -9.54 -9.77 -4.04
N PHE A 54 -8.88 -8.82 -4.67
CA PHE A 54 -7.51 -9.04 -5.14
C PHE A 54 -6.56 -9.41 -4.02
N ASN A 55 -6.64 -8.70 -2.89
CA ASN A 55 -5.81 -8.97 -1.73
C ASN A 55 -6.11 -10.35 -1.10
N ASP A 56 -7.36 -10.82 -1.16
CA ASP A 56 -7.74 -12.17 -0.73
C ASP A 56 -7.06 -13.24 -1.59
N ARG A 57 -7.12 -13.09 -2.91
CA ARG A 57 -6.53 -14.03 -3.89
C ARG A 57 -5.01 -14.06 -3.81
N VAL A 58 -4.39 -12.89 -3.65
CA VAL A 58 -2.94 -12.76 -3.42
C VAL A 58 -2.56 -13.50 -2.13
N PHE A 59 -3.22 -13.20 -1.01
CA PHE A 59 -2.88 -13.80 0.28
C PHE A 59 -3.08 -15.32 0.27
N ALA A 60 -4.16 -15.81 -0.34
CA ALA A 60 -4.39 -17.25 -0.51
C ALA A 60 -3.28 -17.92 -1.33
N SER A 61 -2.82 -17.29 -2.42
CA SER A 61 -1.74 -17.80 -3.26
C SER A 61 -0.39 -17.79 -2.54
N GLU A 62 -0.09 -16.74 -1.79
CA GLU A 62 1.14 -16.66 -0.97
C GLU A 62 1.16 -17.70 0.14
N MET A 63 0.02 -17.92 0.80
CA MET A 63 -0.13 -18.96 1.80
C MET A 63 0.11 -20.35 1.19
N ASN A 64 -0.48 -20.62 0.02
CA ASN A 64 -0.26 -21.88 -0.70
C ASN A 64 1.21 -22.06 -1.12
N ALA A 65 1.85 -21.01 -1.64
CA ALA A 65 3.25 -21.03 -2.00
C ALA A 65 4.17 -21.26 -0.79
N GLY A 66 3.82 -20.66 0.36
CA GLY A 66 4.51 -20.88 1.63
C GLY A 66 4.44 -22.34 2.07
N ILE A 67 3.25 -22.97 2.04
CA ILE A 67 3.08 -24.39 2.36
C ILE A 67 4.02 -25.26 1.51
N ILE A 68 4.01 -25.08 0.18
CA ILE A 68 4.83 -25.88 -0.75
C ILE A 68 6.32 -25.70 -0.47
N LYS A 69 6.79 -24.46 -0.29
CA LYS A 69 8.21 -24.18 -0.02
C LYS A 69 8.65 -24.75 1.31
N THR A 70 7.82 -24.62 2.35
CA THR A 70 8.13 -25.13 3.69
C THR A 70 8.17 -26.65 3.70
N ASP A 71 7.26 -27.32 2.99
CA ASP A 71 7.26 -28.78 2.82
C ASP A 71 8.57 -29.26 2.18
N GLN A 72 8.97 -28.65 1.05
CA GLN A 72 10.25 -28.95 0.37
C GLN A 72 11.48 -28.73 1.27
N ASN A 73 11.44 -27.72 2.13
CA ASN A 73 12.53 -27.44 3.07
C ASN A 73 12.58 -28.47 4.20
N TYR A 74 11.43 -28.93 4.70
CA TYR A 74 11.36 -30.02 5.66
C TYR A 74 11.85 -31.35 5.08
N GLU A 75 11.47 -31.69 3.84
CA GLU A 75 11.96 -32.89 3.16
C GLU A 75 13.49 -32.90 3.01
N LYS A 76 14.08 -31.73 2.75
CA LYS A 76 15.54 -31.55 2.63
C LYS A 76 16.25 -31.37 3.98
N MET A 77 15.51 -31.40 5.10
CA MET A 77 16.02 -31.14 6.45
C MET A 77 16.72 -29.77 6.60
N MET A 78 16.31 -28.77 5.81
CA MET A 78 16.79 -27.39 5.91
C MET A 78 15.89 -26.62 6.89
N PHE A 79 16.04 -26.87 8.18
CA PHE A 79 15.16 -26.36 9.23
C PHE A 79 15.15 -24.84 9.38
N LYS A 80 16.28 -24.16 9.15
CA LYS A 80 16.37 -22.69 9.09
C LYS A 80 15.58 -22.14 7.91
N GLU A 81 15.71 -22.72 6.73
CA GLU A 81 14.91 -22.28 5.57
C GLU A 81 13.42 -22.65 5.72
N ALA A 82 13.11 -23.78 6.36
CA ALA A 82 11.75 -24.16 6.71
C ALA A 82 11.14 -23.16 7.71
N LEU A 83 11.91 -22.71 8.71
CA LEU A 83 11.48 -21.68 9.66
C LEU A 83 11.28 -20.31 8.97
N LYS A 84 12.18 -19.95 8.06
CA LYS A 84 12.06 -18.71 7.28
C LYS A 84 10.79 -18.70 6.44
N THR A 85 10.56 -19.73 5.63
CA THR A 85 9.40 -19.82 4.74
C THR A 85 8.09 -20.07 5.50
N GLY A 86 8.13 -20.94 6.52
CA GLY A 86 6.96 -21.44 7.24
C GLY A 86 6.55 -20.61 8.45
N PHE A 87 7.36 -19.65 8.88
CA PHE A 87 7.02 -18.74 9.97
C PHE A 87 7.30 -17.27 9.62
N PHE A 88 8.53 -16.89 9.27
CA PHE A 88 8.84 -15.47 9.09
C PHE A 88 8.20 -14.85 7.84
N GLU A 89 8.35 -15.48 6.68
CA GLU A 89 7.71 -15.05 5.44
C GLU A 89 6.20 -15.24 5.50
N PHE A 90 5.73 -16.28 6.19
CA PHE A 90 4.31 -16.56 6.42
C PHE A 90 3.64 -15.43 7.25
N GLN A 91 4.28 -15.00 8.35
CA GLN A 91 3.82 -13.84 9.13
C GLN A 91 3.90 -12.55 8.32
N ALA A 92 4.94 -12.36 7.50
CA ALA A 92 5.06 -11.19 6.61
C ALA A 92 3.91 -11.12 5.59
N ALA A 93 3.50 -12.25 5.01
CA ALA A 93 2.34 -12.31 4.11
C ALA A 93 1.04 -11.93 4.83
N LYS A 94 0.84 -12.42 6.08
CA LYS A 94 -0.30 -12.05 6.93
C LYS A 94 -0.32 -10.57 7.28
N ASP A 95 0.82 -10.02 7.69
CA ASP A 95 0.93 -8.59 8.03
C ASP A 95 0.68 -7.70 6.82
N LYS A 96 1.21 -8.09 5.65
CA LYS A 96 0.94 -7.41 4.38
C LYS A 96 -0.55 -7.45 4.03
N TYR A 97 -1.20 -8.61 4.12
CA TYR A 97 -2.64 -8.73 3.86
C TYR A 97 -3.46 -7.86 4.82
N ARG A 98 -3.11 -7.82 6.11
CA ARG A 98 -3.76 -6.95 7.10
C ARG A 98 -3.63 -5.46 6.74
N GLU A 99 -2.50 -5.05 6.19
CA GLU A 99 -2.27 -3.65 5.80
C GLU A 99 -3.02 -3.27 4.52
N LEU A 100 -3.08 -4.18 3.54
CA LEU A 100 -3.70 -3.96 2.24
C LEU A 100 -5.22 -4.16 2.24
N ALA A 101 -5.76 -4.98 3.14
CA ALA A 101 -7.19 -5.24 3.26
C ALA A 101 -7.93 -4.07 3.93
N THR A 102 -8.07 -2.94 3.22
CA THR A 102 -8.75 -1.73 3.71
C THR A 102 -10.22 -1.96 4.07
N GLU A 103 -10.87 -2.94 3.45
CA GLU A 103 -12.25 -3.37 3.73
C GLU A 103 -12.35 -4.39 4.87
N GLY A 104 -11.24 -4.69 5.55
CA GLY A 104 -11.14 -5.73 6.55
C GLY A 104 -10.76 -7.10 5.98
N MET A 105 -10.10 -7.90 6.82
CA MET A 105 -9.65 -9.25 6.49
C MET A 105 -10.82 -10.23 6.39
N HIS A 106 -10.72 -11.19 5.48
CA HIS A 106 -11.73 -12.24 5.30
C HIS A 106 -11.62 -13.32 6.36
N ARG A 107 -12.74 -13.63 7.02
CA ARG A 107 -12.82 -14.56 8.16
C ARG A 107 -12.22 -15.93 7.84
N GLU A 108 -12.68 -16.59 6.78
CA GLU A 108 -12.22 -17.95 6.45
C GLU A 108 -10.74 -17.98 6.05
N LEU A 109 -10.21 -16.90 5.47
CA LEU A 109 -8.79 -16.82 5.12
C LEU A 109 -7.92 -16.63 6.37
N VAL A 110 -8.37 -15.82 7.32
CA VAL A 110 -7.70 -15.64 8.62
C VAL A 110 -7.63 -16.96 9.38
N PHE A 111 -8.75 -17.69 9.49
CA PHE A 111 -8.76 -18.97 10.21
C PHE A 111 -7.97 -20.06 9.47
N ARG A 112 -8.03 -20.10 8.14
CA ARG A 112 -7.16 -20.99 7.35
C ARG A 112 -5.68 -20.67 7.59
N PHE A 113 -5.30 -19.39 7.63
CA PHE A 113 -3.94 -18.99 7.96
C PHE A 113 -3.52 -19.44 9.36
N ILE A 114 -4.37 -19.23 10.37
CA ILE A 114 -4.06 -19.64 11.76
C ILE A 114 -3.85 -21.16 11.81
N GLU A 115 -4.75 -21.93 11.21
CA GLU A 115 -4.65 -23.39 11.18
C GLU A 115 -3.36 -23.86 10.49
N VAL A 116 -3.09 -23.38 9.28
CA VAL A 116 -1.90 -23.75 8.51
C VAL A 116 -0.63 -23.32 9.23
N GLN A 117 -0.53 -22.06 9.69
CA GLN A 117 0.63 -21.56 10.42
C GLN A 117 0.92 -22.40 11.67
N THR A 118 -0.13 -22.84 12.37
CA THR A 118 -0.01 -23.67 13.57
C THR A 118 0.54 -25.06 13.24
N ILE A 119 0.10 -25.67 12.13
CA ILE A 119 0.64 -26.96 11.68
C ILE A 119 2.09 -26.82 11.20
N LEU A 120 2.41 -25.81 10.39
CA LEU A 120 3.77 -25.56 9.88
C LEU A 120 4.78 -25.34 11.03
N LEU A 121 4.34 -24.75 12.14
CA LEU A 121 5.20 -24.45 13.28
C LEU A 121 5.26 -25.59 14.31
N ALA A 122 4.36 -26.57 14.25
CA ALA A 122 4.25 -27.66 15.22
C ALA A 122 5.56 -28.47 15.43
N PRO A 123 6.36 -28.78 14.38
CA PRO A 123 7.65 -29.46 14.56
C PRO A 123 8.67 -28.64 15.39
N PHE A 124 8.58 -27.32 15.34
CA PHE A 124 9.48 -26.43 16.08
C PHE A 124 8.97 -26.10 17.48
N CYS A 125 7.71 -25.71 17.61
CA CYS A 125 7.11 -25.22 18.86
C CYS A 125 5.82 -25.98 19.23
N PRO A 126 5.88 -27.30 19.49
CA PRO A 126 4.68 -28.13 19.61
C PRO A 126 3.77 -27.73 20.77
N HIS A 127 4.31 -27.34 21.92
CA HIS A 127 3.49 -26.96 23.09
C HIS A 127 2.62 -25.72 22.82
N LEU A 128 3.18 -24.73 22.12
CA LEU A 128 2.45 -23.51 21.77
C LEU A 128 1.42 -23.82 20.68
N CYS A 129 1.78 -24.66 19.71
CA CYS A 129 0.88 -25.04 18.64
C CYS A 129 -0.29 -25.89 19.16
N GLU A 130 -0.05 -26.80 20.11
CA GLU A 130 -1.11 -27.56 20.81
C GLU A 130 -2.04 -26.60 21.56
N HIS A 131 -1.50 -25.61 22.28
CA HIS A 131 -2.34 -24.61 22.93
C HIS A 131 -3.21 -23.84 21.92
N ILE A 132 -2.64 -23.35 20.82
CA ILE A 132 -3.42 -22.67 19.76
C ILE A 132 -4.47 -23.61 19.15
N TRP A 133 -4.12 -24.87 18.90
CA TRP A 133 -5.03 -25.87 18.36
C TRP A 133 -6.26 -26.07 19.25
N THR A 134 -6.05 -26.13 20.58
CA THR A 134 -7.15 -26.16 21.55
C THR A 134 -7.95 -24.85 21.59
N LEU A 135 -7.31 -23.68 21.42
CA LEU A 135 -8.01 -22.39 21.33
C LEU A 135 -8.93 -22.31 20.10
N LEU A 136 -8.56 -22.96 19.00
CA LEU A 136 -9.40 -23.09 17.80
C LEU A 136 -10.60 -24.05 18.00
N GLY A 137 -10.70 -24.73 19.16
CA GLY A 137 -11.78 -25.67 19.45
C GLY A 137 -11.68 -26.98 18.68
N LYS A 138 -10.50 -27.36 18.19
CA LYS A 138 -10.28 -28.64 17.52
C LYS A 138 -10.36 -29.78 18.56
N PRO A 139 -11.05 -30.89 18.25
CA PRO A 139 -11.35 -31.93 19.26
C PRO A 139 -10.15 -32.81 19.63
N ASP A 140 -9.24 -33.05 18.67
CA ASP A 140 -8.08 -33.91 18.84
C ASP A 140 -6.79 -33.11 19.02
N SER A 141 -5.74 -33.75 19.55
CA SER A 141 -4.39 -33.18 19.64
C SER A 141 -3.81 -32.86 18.27
N ILE A 142 -3.01 -31.80 18.16
CA ILE A 142 -2.30 -31.41 16.94
C ILE A 142 -1.35 -32.52 16.45
N MET A 143 -0.93 -33.41 17.35
CA MET A 143 -0.06 -34.55 17.01
C MET A 143 -0.73 -35.53 16.03
N ASN A 144 -2.06 -35.51 15.94
CA ASN A 144 -2.83 -36.32 14.99
C ASN A 144 -3.18 -35.54 13.70
N ALA A 145 -2.80 -34.26 13.60
CA ALA A 145 -3.10 -33.45 12.44
C ALA A 145 -2.26 -33.87 11.23
N SER A 146 -2.88 -33.91 10.05
CA SER A 146 -2.18 -34.11 8.78
C SER A 146 -1.50 -32.81 8.31
N TRP A 147 -0.45 -32.96 7.51
CA TRP A 147 0.18 -31.82 6.84
C TRP A 147 -0.83 -31.03 5.99
N PRO A 148 -0.79 -29.67 5.98
CA PRO A 148 -1.76 -28.86 5.28
C PRO A 148 -1.66 -29.04 3.76
N VAL A 149 -2.81 -29.18 3.11
CA VAL A 149 -2.89 -29.27 1.65
C VAL A 149 -2.81 -27.87 1.03
N ALA A 150 -1.82 -27.66 0.16
CA ALA A 150 -1.70 -26.43 -0.61
C ALA A 150 -2.76 -26.38 -1.72
N GLY A 151 -3.41 -25.23 -1.87
CA GLY A 151 -4.25 -24.94 -3.03
C GLY A 151 -3.44 -24.47 -4.24
N PRO A 152 -4.09 -24.02 -5.32
CA PRO A 152 -3.40 -23.49 -6.50
C PRO A 152 -2.61 -22.23 -6.13
N VAL A 153 -1.44 -22.08 -6.76
CA VAL A 153 -0.58 -20.90 -6.62
C VAL A 153 -0.63 -20.10 -7.92
N ASP A 154 -1.10 -18.85 -7.83
CA ASP A 154 -1.04 -17.91 -8.95
C ASP A 154 0.20 -17.02 -8.83
N GLU A 155 1.24 -17.39 -9.57
CA GLU A 155 2.51 -16.66 -9.62
C GLU A 155 2.35 -15.25 -10.22
N SER A 156 1.40 -15.02 -11.12
CA SER A 156 1.15 -13.68 -11.68
C SER A 156 0.59 -12.74 -10.61
N LEU A 157 -0.37 -13.23 -9.81
CA LEU A 157 -0.91 -12.47 -8.67
C LEU A 157 0.15 -12.13 -7.63
N ILE A 158 0.99 -13.10 -7.22
CA ILE A 158 2.06 -12.84 -6.24
C ILE A 158 3.01 -11.76 -6.76
N ARG A 159 3.39 -11.83 -8.04
CA ARG A 159 4.24 -10.81 -8.69
C ARG A 159 3.57 -9.44 -8.75
N SER A 160 2.29 -9.37 -9.07
CA SER A 160 1.54 -8.11 -9.08
C SER A 160 1.50 -7.45 -7.69
N SER A 161 1.40 -8.26 -6.63
CA SER A 161 1.51 -7.78 -5.25
C SER A 161 2.92 -7.30 -4.89
N GLN A 162 3.97 -8.01 -5.33
CA GLN A 162 5.35 -7.56 -5.15
C GLN A 162 5.61 -6.23 -5.84
N TYR A 163 5.12 -6.07 -7.08
CA TYR A 163 5.15 -4.81 -7.81
C TYR A 163 4.46 -3.67 -7.03
N LEU A 164 3.25 -3.91 -6.50
CA LEU A 164 2.54 -2.93 -5.67
C LEU A 164 3.37 -2.49 -4.46
N MET A 165 4.02 -3.42 -3.75
CA MET A 165 4.87 -3.11 -2.59
C MET A 165 6.12 -2.32 -2.98
N GLU A 166 6.76 -2.65 -4.11
CA GLU A 166 7.89 -1.89 -4.66
C GLU A 166 7.48 -0.46 -5.01
N VAL A 167 6.34 -0.28 -5.67
CA VAL A 167 5.80 1.05 -6.03
C VAL A 167 5.43 1.85 -4.79
N ALA A 168 4.76 1.24 -3.79
CA ALA A 168 4.43 1.91 -2.54
C ALA A 168 5.69 2.37 -1.80
N HIS A 169 6.75 1.56 -1.78
CA HIS A 169 8.03 1.94 -1.20
C HIS A 169 8.69 3.12 -1.94
N ASP A 170 8.75 3.06 -3.27
CA ASP A 170 9.32 4.14 -4.09
C ASP A 170 8.54 5.46 -3.94
N LEU A 171 7.20 5.41 -3.91
CA LEU A 171 6.37 6.58 -3.67
C LEU A 171 6.65 7.23 -2.31
N ARG A 172 6.81 6.43 -1.24
CA ARG A 172 7.17 6.94 0.09
C ARG A 172 8.55 7.60 0.09
N LEU A 173 9.52 7.00 -0.60
CA LEU A 173 10.87 7.55 -0.72
C LEU A 173 10.86 8.89 -1.47
N ARG A 174 10.14 8.97 -2.60
CA ARG A 174 10.01 10.21 -3.37
C ARG A 174 9.24 11.29 -2.63
N LEU A 175 8.20 10.93 -1.88
CA LEU A 175 7.47 11.88 -1.01
C LEU A 175 8.41 12.47 0.05
N LYS A 176 9.23 11.62 0.70
CA LYS A 176 10.24 12.08 1.66
C LYS A 176 11.22 13.05 1.01
N ASN A 177 11.72 12.74 -0.18
CA ASN A 177 12.65 13.61 -0.92
C ASN A 177 12.01 14.94 -1.33
N TYR A 178 10.74 14.92 -1.72
CA TYR A 178 9.97 16.13 -2.04
C TYR A 178 9.81 17.05 -0.83
N MET A 179 9.67 16.47 0.37
CA MET A 179 9.56 17.22 1.64
C MET A 179 10.91 17.71 2.18
N MET A 180 12.04 17.28 1.62
CA MET A 180 13.35 17.79 2.03
C MET A 180 13.61 19.17 1.39
N PRO A 181 14.15 20.15 2.15
CA PRO A 181 14.51 21.44 1.58
C PRO A 181 15.56 21.25 0.49
N ALA A 182 15.37 21.92 -0.65
CA ALA A 182 16.30 21.83 -1.78
C ALA A 182 17.72 22.21 -1.32
N LYS A 183 18.63 21.23 -1.34
CA LYS A 183 20.05 21.46 -1.05
C LYS A 183 20.60 22.46 -2.08
N GLY A 184 20.88 23.70 -1.66
CA GLY A 184 21.80 24.58 -2.37
C GLY A 184 21.31 25.94 -2.87
N LYS A 185 20.12 26.46 -2.51
CA LYS A 185 19.80 27.88 -2.77
C LYS A 185 19.29 28.58 -1.51
N LYS A 186 20.16 29.45 -0.95
CA LYS A 186 19.82 30.47 0.06
C LYS A 186 18.84 31.47 -0.54
N THR A 187 17.55 31.16 -0.48
CA THR A 187 16.46 32.14 -0.63
C THR A 187 15.30 31.62 0.18
N ASP A 188 14.75 32.47 1.06
CA ASP A 188 13.52 32.26 1.84
C ASP A 188 12.44 31.51 1.06
N LYS A 189 12.45 30.19 1.14
CA LYS A 189 11.32 29.38 0.72
C LYS A 189 10.79 28.73 1.98
N GLN A 190 9.54 29.06 2.29
CA GLN A 190 8.73 28.38 3.28
C GLN A 190 8.98 26.86 3.21
N PRO A 191 8.93 26.15 4.35
CA PRO A 191 9.08 24.70 4.35
C PRO A 191 8.15 24.11 3.27
N PRO A 192 8.65 23.20 2.41
CA PRO A 192 7.86 22.66 1.32
C PRO A 192 6.56 22.08 1.89
N GLN A 193 5.43 22.69 1.50
CA GLN A 193 4.12 22.24 1.94
C GLN A 193 3.92 20.81 1.46
N ARG A 194 3.38 19.96 2.35
CA ARG A 194 3.07 18.58 2.00
C ARG A 194 2.17 18.56 0.77
N PRO A 195 2.48 17.76 -0.26
CA PRO A 195 1.64 17.69 -1.44
C PRO A 195 0.29 17.08 -1.09
N SER A 196 -0.75 17.58 -1.76
CA SER A 196 -2.12 17.09 -1.60
C SER A 196 -2.44 15.93 -2.53
N HIS A 197 -1.88 15.97 -3.74
CA HIS A 197 -2.25 15.13 -4.86
C HIS A 197 -1.01 14.48 -5.46
N CYS A 198 -1.16 13.28 -6.03
CA CYS A 198 -0.12 12.61 -6.79
C CYS A 198 -0.70 12.08 -8.10
N THR A 199 0.02 12.27 -9.20
CA THR A 199 -0.30 11.62 -10.47
C THR A 199 0.75 10.56 -10.75
N ILE A 200 0.34 9.30 -10.84
CA ILE A 200 1.15 8.15 -11.21
C ILE A 200 0.97 7.90 -12.71
N TYR A 201 2.08 7.81 -13.44
CA TYR A 201 2.13 7.53 -14.86
C TYR A 201 2.64 6.12 -15.11
N VAL A 202 1.87 5.37 -15.87
CA VAL A 202 2.11 3.96 -16.21
C VAL A 202 2.34 3.84 -17.72
N ALA A 203 3.42 3.18 -18.14
CA ALA A 203 3.70 2.97 -19.56
C ALA A 203 3.15 1.61 -20.01
N LYS A 204 2.36 1.56 -21.09
CA LYS A 204 1.87 0.28 -21.64
C LYS A 204 2.97 -0.53 -22.32
N ASN A 205 3.85 0.17 -23.03
CA ASN A 205 4.94 -0.42 -23.79
C ASN A 205 6.24 0.29 -23.41
N TYR A 206 7.36 -0.41 -23.54
CA TYR A 206 8.68 0.20 -23.44
C TYR A 206 8.84 1.32 -24.48
N PRO A 207 9.48 2.46 -24.11
CA PRO A 207 9.94 3.45 -25.07
C PRO A 207 10.78 2.80 -26.17
N LEU A 208 10.73 3.36 -27.39
CA LEU A 208 11.33 2.75 -28.59
C LEU A 208 12.78 2.27 -28.36
N TRP A 209 13.62 3.10 -27.74
CA TRP A 209 15.03 2.77 -27.49
C TRP A 209 15.20 1.62 -26.48
N GLN A 210 14.32 1.51 -25.47
CA GLN A 210 14.31 0.41 -24.50
C GLN A 210 13.79 -0.87 -25.15
N HIS A 211 12.73 -0.77 -25.97
CA HIS A 211 12.17 -1.90 -26.71
C HIS A 211 13.22 -2.55 -27.63
N ILE A 212 13.96 -1.73 -28.41
CA ILE A 212 15.05 -2.22 -29.26
C ILE A 212 16.14 -2.89 -28.40
N THR A 213 16.54 -2.24 -27.30
CA THR A 213 17.57 -2.77 -26.41
C THR A 213 17.15 -4.13 -25.82
N LEU A 214 15.90 -4.25 -25.32
CA LEU A 214 15.35 -5.51 -24.81
C LEU A 214 15.25 -6.59 -25.89
N SER A 215 14.85 -6.22 -27.11
CA SER A 215 14.76 -7.15 -28.23
C SER A 215 16.14 -7.73 -28.59
N VAL A 216 17.18 -6.90 -28.59
CA VAL A 216 18.57 -7.34 -28.79
C VAL A 216 19.01 -8.27 -27.65
N LEU A 217 18.74 -7.90 -26.40
CA LEU A 217 19.07 -8.74 -25.24
C LEU A 217 18.36 -10.10 -25.30
N ARG A 218 17.09 -10.12 -25.71
CA ARG A 218 16.31 -11.35 -25.88
C ARG A 218 16.90 -12.25 -26.97
N ASN A 219 17.24 -11.70 -28.12
CA ASN A 219 17.89 -12.45 -29.20
C ASN A 219 19.20 -13.08 -28.74
N HIS A 220 20.03 -12.35 -27.99
CA HIS A 220 21.26 -12.87 -27.41
C HIS A 220 21.03 -13.97 -26.37
N PHE A 221 20.00 -13.81 -25.54
CA PHE A 221 19.64 -14.79 -24.53
C PHE A 221 19.18 -16.10 -25.17
N GLU A 222 18.35 -16.04 -26.21
CA GLU A 222 17.87 -17.20 -26.97
C GLU A 222 19.01 -17.85 -27.78
N ALA A 223 19.87 -17.06 -28.43
CA ALA A 223 20.98 -17.58 -29.24
C ALA A 223 22.06 -18.30 -28.44
N ASN A 224 22.32 -17.87 -27.20
CA ASN A 224 23.42 -18.40 -26.37
C ASN A 224 22.95 -19.39 -25.29
N GLY A 225 21.76 -19.97 -25.44
CA GLY A 225 21.24 -20.98 -24.51
C GLY A 225 21.01 -20.45 -23.09
N GLY A 226 20.54 -19.20 -22.95
CA GLY A 226 20.17 -18.61 -21.68
C GLY A 226 21.26 -17.80 -20.98
N LYS A 227 22.29 -17.32 -21.72
CA LYS A 227 23.34 -16.45 -21.18
C LYS A 227 23.53 -15.19 -22.02
N LEU A 228 23.56 -14.04 -21.34
CA LEU A 228 23.85 -12.78 -22.01
C LEU A 228 25.37 -12.62 -22.25
N PRO A 229 25.79 -12.07 -23.41
CA PRO A 229 27.19 -11.75 -23.68
C PRO A 229 27.80 -10.73 -22.73
N ASP A 230 29.11 -10.55 -22.84
CA ASP A 230 29.84 -9.49 -22.13
C ASP A 230 29.31 -8.09 -22.49
N ASN A 231 29.42 -7.17 -21.53
CA ASN A 231 28.95 -5.80 -21.69
C ASN A 231 29.59 -5.08 -22.90
N LYS A 232 30.83 -5.43 -23.27
CA LYS A 232 31.49 -4.87 -24.45
C LYS A 232 30.81 -5.29 -25.76
N ALA A 233 30.43 -6.56 -25.88
CA ALA A 233 29.76 -7.08 -27.07
C ALA A 233 28.38 -6.42 -27.24
N ILE A 234 27.61 -6.34 -26.15
CA ILE A 234 26.30 -5.68 -26.13
C ILE A 234 26.44 -4.18 -26.46
N ALA A 235 27.40 -3.49 -25.88
CA ALA A 235 27.64 -2.07 -26.15
C ALA A 235 28.02 -1.81 -27.62
N SER A 236 28.83 -2.69 -28.21
CA SER A 236 29.25 -2.58 -29.61
C SER A 236 28.06 -2.71 -30.56
N GLU A 237 27.18 -3.68 -30.33
CA GLU A 237 26.02 -3.91 -31.19
C GLU A 237 24.97 -2.80 -31.05
N LEU A 238 24.65 -2.40 -29.82
CA LEU A 238 23.71 -1.30 -29.57
C LEU A 238 24.25 0.04 -30.09
N GLY A 239 25.58 0.24 -30.10
CA GLY A 239 26.23 1.43 -30.65
C GLY A 239 26.15 1.54 -32.18
N ASN A 240 25.97 0.41 -32.88
CA ASN A 240 25.81 0.36 -34.33
C ASN A 240 24.37 0.70 -34.77
N LEU A 241 23.40 0.68 -33.85
CA LEU A 241 22.00 1.00 -34.15
C LEU A 241 21.77 2.53 -34.15
N PRO A 242 21.42 3.14 -35.30
CA PRO A 242 21.28 4.59 -35.42
C PRO A 242 20.18 5.17 -34.53
N GLU A 243 19.14 4.39 -34.24
CA GLU A 243 18.00 4.73 -33.39
C GLU A 243 18.40 4.97 -31.92
N LEU A 244 19.51 4.34 -31.47
CA LEU A 244 20.00 4.44 -30.09
C LEU A 244 21.04 5.54 -29.89
N LYS A 245 21.58 6.16 -30.96
CA LYS A 245 22.65 7.18 -30.87
C LYS A 245 22.34 8.31 -29.89
N LYS A 246 21.10 8.78 -29.86
CA LYS A 246 20.64 9.85 -28.94
C LYS A 246 20.59 9.40 -27.47
N TYR A 247 20.42 8.10 -27.22
CA TYR A 247 20.18 7.52 -25.91
C TYR A 247 21.35 6.67 -25.39
N MET A 248 22.49 6.61 -26.09
CA MET A 248 23.63 5.74 -25.73
C MET A 248 24.12 5.91 -24.27
N LYS A 249 23.99 7.12 -23.69
CA LYS A 249 24.32 7.37 -22.27
C LYS A 249 23.37 6.66 -21.29
N LYS A 250 22.12 6.40 -21.69
CA LYS A 250 21.06 5.72 -20.90
C LYS A 250 20.99 4.22 -21.17
N VAL A 251 21.42 3.77 -22.36
CA VAL A 251 21.34 2.37 -22.80
C VAL A 251 22.13 1.42 -21.89
N MET A 252 23.40 1.68 -21.61
CA MET A 252 24.21 0.76 -20.80
C MET A 252 23.78 0.67 -19.32
N PRO A 253 23.41 1.79 -18.64
CA PRO A 253 22.76 1.71 -17.33
C PRO A 253 21.49 0.86 -17.33
N PHE A 254 20.68 0.95 -18.39
CA PHE A 254 19.48 0.12 -18.54
C PHE A 254 19.82 -1.36 -18.71
N VAL A 255 20.81 -1.71 -19.55
CA VAL A 255 21.29 -3.10 -19.69
C VAL A 255 21.80 -3.67 -18.36
N ALA A 256 22.56 -2.88 -17.59
CA ALA A 256 23.07 -3.31 -16.30
C ALA A 256 21.94 -3.61 -15.31
N MET A 257 20.92 -2.74 -15.27
CA MET A 257 19.72 -2.93 -14.47
C MET A 257 18.93 -4.19 -14.88
N ILE A 258 18.79 -4.46 -16.19
CA ILE A 258 18.12 -5.67 -16.68
C ILE A 258 18.90 -6.93 -16.30
N LYS A 259 20.24 -6.91 -16.41
CA LYS A 259 21.09 -8.03 -15.95
C LYS A 259 20.93 -8.30 -14.45
N GLU A 260 20.96 -7.26 -13.62
CA GLU A 260 20.76 -7.40 -12.17
C GLU A 260 19.36 -7.97 -11.85
N ASN A 261 18.33 -7.49 -12.53
CA ASN A 261 16.98 -7.98 -12.36
C ASN A 261 16.80 -9.42 -12.87
N MET A 262 17.51 -9.82 -13.93
CA MET A 262 17.50 -11.20 -14.43
C MET A 262 18.09 -12.18 -13.42
N GLU A 263 19.19 -11.83 -12.76
CA GLU A 263 19.77 -12.68 -11.70
C GLU A 263 18.81 -12.85 -10.51
N LYS A 264 18.04 -11.81 -10.18
CA LYS A 264 17.10 -11.81 -9.04
C LYS A 264 15.75 -12.44 -9.35
N LYS A 265 15.17 -12.11 -10.51
CA LYS A 265 13.77 -12.41 -10.86
C LYS A 265 13.65 -13.42 -12.00
N GLY A 266 14.75 -13.82 -12.64
CA GLY A 266 14.79 -14.77 -13.74
C GLY A 266 14.60 -14.14 -15.14
N PRO A 267 14.51 -14.96 -16.19
CA PRO A 267 14.54 -14.51 -17.59
C PRO A 267 13.31 -13.71 -18.04
N ARG A 268 12.19 -13.80 -17.32
CA ARG A 268 10.94 -13.05 -17.56
C ARG A 268 11.08 -11.52 -17.57
N VAL A 269 12.21 -10.99 -17.06
CA VAL A 269 12.54 -9.55 -17.14
C VAL A 269 12.76 -9.10 -18.60
N LEU A 270 13.02 -10.03 -19.52
CA LEU A 270 13.18 -9.77 -20.94
C LEU A 270 11.86 -9.72 -21.71
N ASP A 271 10.73 -9.97 -21.05
CA ASP A 271 9.43 -9.88 -21.71
C ASP A 271 9.08 -8.42 -22.02
N LEU A 272 8.56 -8.21 -23.23
CA LEU A 272 8.23 -6.87 -23.74
C LEU A 272 6.98 -6.29 -23.07
N GLN A 273 6.19 -7.14 -22.43
CA GLN A 273 4.96 -6.81 -21.73
C GLN A 273 4.92 -7.55 -20.40
N LEU A 274 4.28 -6.92 -19.42
CA LEU A 274 4.07 -7.53 -18.11
C LEU A 274 2.95 -8.55 -18.17
N GLU A 275 3.02 -9.54 -17.29
CA GLU A 275 2.04 -10.63 -17.17
C GLU A 275 0.71 -10.19 -16.51
N PHE A 276 0.65 -8.94 -16.03
CA PHE A 276 -0.51 -8.35 -15.37
C PHE A 276 -0.70 -6.90 -15.79
N ASP A 277 -1.93 -6.40 -15.65
CA ASP A 277 -2.28 -5.01 -15.93
C ASP A 277 -1.85 -4.11 -14.76
N GLU A 278 -0.79 -3.32 -14.97
CA GLU A 278 -0.27 -2.40 -13.97
C GLU A 278 -1.28 -1.37 -13.50
N GLN A 279 -2.09 -0.83 -14.43
CA GLN A 279 -3.05 0.20 -14.08
C GLN A 279 -4.14 -0.39 -13.20
N ALA A 280 -4.66 -1.57 -13.57
CA ALA A 280 -5.67 -2.26 -12.77
C ALA A 280 -5.18 -2.55 -11.35
N VAL A 281 -3.95 -3.08 -11.20
CA VAL A 281 -3.36 -3.40 -9.89
C VAL A 281 -3.22 -2.16 -9.00
N LEU A 282 -2.79 -1.03 -9.57
CA LEU A 282 -2.68 0.23 -8.83
C LEU A 282 -4.05 0.81 -8.46
N MET A 283 -5.03 0.71 -9.37
CA MET A 283 -6.39 1.21 -9.14
C MET A 283 -7.12 0.42 -8.05
N GLU A 284 -6.97 -0.90 -8.02
CA GLU A 284 -7.58 -1.74 -6.97
C GLU A 284 -7.04 -1.45 -5.57
N ASN A 285 -5.81 -0.92 -5.47
CA ASN A 285 -5.14 -0.61 -4.19
C ASN A 285 -4.95 0.90 -3.96
N ILE A 286 -5.69 1.75 -4.71
CA ILE A 286 -5.49 3.20 -4.66
C ILE A 286 -5.87 3.80 -3.30
N VAL A 287 -6.85 3.21 -2.62
CA VAL A 287 -7.28 3.62 -1.27
C VAL A 287 -6.15 3.40 -0.27
N TYR A 288 -5.50 2.22 -0.33
CA TYR A 288 -4.32 1.92 0.49
C TYR A 288 -3.18 2.90 0.22
N LEU A 289 -2.83 3.14 -1.05
CA LEU A 289 -1.74 4.05 -1.42
C LEU A 289 -2.02 5.49 -0.95
N THR A 290 -3.27 5.96 -1.11
CA THR A 290 -3.69 7.31 -0.68
C THR A 290 -3.59 7.45 0.83
N ASN A 291 -4.07 6.46 1.59
CA ASN A 291 -4.01 6.46 3.05
C ASN A 291 -2.57 6.37 3.56
N SER A 292 -1.75 5.50 2.97
CA SER A 292 -0.37 5.27 3.41
C SER A 292 0.56 6.46 3.14
N LEU A 293 0.36 7.17 2.03
CA LEU A 293 1.09 8.41 1.72
C LEU A 293 0.47 9.63 2.42
N GLU A 294 -0.68 9.44 3.07
CA GLU A 294 -1.57 10.44 3.66
C GLU A 294 -1.93 11.58 2.70
N LEU A 295 -1.96 11.28 1.40
CA LEU A 295 -2.43 12.18 0.35
C LEU A 295 -3.95 12.28 0.37
N GLU A 296 -4.50 13.20 -0.41
CA GLU A 296 -5.95 13.34 -0.56
C GLU A 296 -6.47 12.59 -1.77
N HIS A 297 -5.72 12.63 -2.87
CA HIS A 297 -6.11 11.95 -4.08
C HIS A 297 -4.88 11.51 -4.89
N ILE A 298 -5.00 10.34 -5.52
CA ILE A 298 -4.02 9.80 -6.44
C ILE A 298 -4.73 9.58 -7.78
N GLU A 299 -4.16 10.11 -8.85
CA GLU A 299 -4.61 9.84 -10.23
C GLU A 299 -3.64 8.84 -10.88
N VAL A 300 -4.17 7.80 -11.53
CA VAL A 300 -3.36 6.88 -12.34
C VAL A 300 -3.65 7.10 -13.81
N LYS A 301 -2.67 7.60 -14.55
CA LYS A 301 -2.76 7.94 -15.98
C LYS A 301 -1.78 7.12 -16.80
N PHE A 302 -2.06 6.98 -18.10
CA PHE A 302 -1.07 6.43 -19.01
C PHE A 302 0.03 7.47 -19.29
N ALA A 303 1.27 7.00 -19.41
CA ALA A 303 2.43 7.85 -19.69
C ALA A 303 2.32 8.63 -21.02
N SER A 304 1.42 8.22 -21.92
CA SER A 304 1.08 8.94 -23.16
C SER A 304 0.49 10.33 -22.91
N GLU A 305 -0.21 10.53 -21.79
CA GLU A 305 -0.80 11.82 -21.39
C GLU A 305 0.17 12.70 -20.60
N ALA A 306 1.39 12.21 -20.35
CA ALA A 306 2.39 12.91 -19.56
C ALA A 306 3.24 13.88 -20.42
N GLU A 307 3.96 14.76 -19.74
CA GLU A 307 5.00 15.59 -20.36
C GLU A 307 6.10 14.74 -21.01
N ASP A 308 6.79 15.28 -22.02
CA ASP A 308 7.79 14.57 -22.82
C ASP A 308 8.85 13.84 -21.98
N LYS A 309 9.30 14.43 -20.86
CA LYS A 309 10.28 13.81 -19.96
C LYS A 309 9.76 12.53 -19.31
N VAL A 310 8.52 12.57 -18.81
CA VAL A 310 7.90 11.40 -18.17
C VAL A 310 7.60 10.35 -19.22
N ARG A 311 7.12 10.75 -20.40
CA ARG A 311 6.83 9.83 -21.50
C ARG A 311 8.06 9.09 -22.02
N ASP A 312 9.21 9.75 -22.09
CA ASP A 312 10.44 9.16 -22.62
C ASP A 312 11.20 8.27 -21.61
N ASP A 313 11.02 8.51 -20.31
CA ASP A 313 11.73 7.81 -19.24
C ASP A 313 10.87 6.75 -18.50
N CYS A 314 9.54 6.85 -18.57
CA CYS A 314 8.65 5.88 -17.95
C CYS A 314 8.68 4.55 -18.72
N CYS A 315 8.73 3.44 -17.97
CA CYS A 315 8.72 2.10 -18.54
C CYS A 315 7.87 1.15 -17.69
N PRO A 316 7.33 0.07 -18.29
CA PRO A 316 6.60 -0.94 -17.55
C PRO A 316 7.43 -1.49 -16.40
N GLY A 317 6.80 -1.68 -15.25
CA GLY A 317 7.37 -2.17 -13.99
C GLY A 317 7.93 -1.06 -13.12
N LYS A 318 8.08 0.16 -13.65
CA LYS A 318 8.67 1.31 -12.96
C LYS A 318 7.88 2.59 -13.27
N PRO A 319 6.66 2.72 -12.71
CA PRO A 319 5.85 3.91 -12.93
C PRO A 319 6.57 5.16 -12.40
N LEU A 320 6.34 6.27 -13.07
CA LEU A 320 6.81 7.58 -12.62
C LEU A 320 5.67 8.34 -11.93
N ASN A 321 6.02 9.28 -11.07
CA ASN A 321 5.02 10.06 -10.34
C ASN A 321 5.42 11.52 -10.23
N VAL A 322 4.39 12.36 -10.15
CA VAL A 322 4.51 13.80 -9.93
C VAL A 322 3.60 14.19 -8.78
N PHE A 323 4.19 14.79 -7.75
CA PHE A 323 3.44 15.38 -6.64
C PHE A 323 2.99 16.79 -7.00
N ARG A 324 1.75 17.13 -6.64
CA ARG A 324 1.19 18.47 -6.82
C ARG A 324 0.46 18.94 -5.57
N THR A 325 0.53 20.24 -5.31
CA THR A 325 -0.26 20.90 -4.28
C THR A 325 -1.35 21.69 -4.99
N GLU A 326 -2.60 21.27 -4.80
CA GLU A 326 -3.73 22.01 -5.32
C GLU A 326 -4.02 23.21 -4.42
N ALA A 327 -4.28 24.35 -5.05
CA ALA A 327 -4.67 25.56 -4.35
C ALA A 327 -6.04 25.35 -3.69
N GLY A 328 -6.18 25.86 -2.46
CA GLY A 328 -7.42 25.79 -1.71
C GLY A 328 -7.66 27.07 -0.93
N VAL A 329 -8.88 27.24 -0.45
CA VAL A 329 -9.27 28.31 0.48
C VAL A 329 -9.45 27.71 1.86
N SER A 330 -8.75 28.28 2.84
CA SER A 330 -8.82 27.82 4.23
C SER A 330 -10.11 28.29 4.89
N ILE A 331 -10.87 27.35 5.45
CA ILE A 331 -12.07 27.62 6.25
C ILE A 331 -11.91 27.05 7.66
N PHE A 332 -12.66 27.62 8.60
CA PHE A 332 -12.76 27.13 9.97
C PHE A 332 -13.86 26.08 10.08
N LEU A 333 -13.53 24.94 10.70
CA LEU A 333 -14.48 23.93 11.14
C LEU A 333 -14.62 24.07 12.64
N VAL A 334 -15.84 24.33 13.11
CA VAL A 334 -16.14 24.55 14.53
C VAL A 334 -17.07 23.46 15.04
N ASN A 335 -16.76 22.88 16.20
CA ASN A 335 -17.66 22.00 16.90
C ASN A 335 -18.28 22.72 18.11
N PRO A 336 -19.59 23.04 18.09
CA PRO A 336 -20.27 23.72 19.18
C PRO A 336 -20.84 22.77 20.23
N GLN A 337 -20.71 21.44 20.10
CA GLN A 337 -21.33 20.50 21.03
C GLN A 337 -20.60 20.56 22.38
N PRO A 338 -21.32 20.70 23.50
CA PRO A 338 -20.71 20.75 24.82
C PRO A 338 -20.10 19.40 25.19
N SER A 339 -19.02 19.45 25.98
CA SER A 339 -18.43 18.28 26.62
C SER A 339 -17.94 17.17 25.67
N ASN A 340 -17.61 17.51 24.41
CA ASN A 340 -16.85 16.63 23.52
C ASN A 340 -15.38 17.07 23.45
N GLY A 341 -14.49 16.15 23.06
CA GLY A 341 -13.05 16.42 22.91
C GLY A 341 -12.65 17.00 21.56
N HIS A 342 -13.61 17.47 20.77
CA HIS A 342 -13.43 17.85 19.36
C HIS A 342 -13.27 19.37 19.25
N PHE A 343 -12.11 19.83 18.77
CA PHE A 343 -11.76 21.25 18.75
C PHE A 343 -11.88 21.88 17.37
N SER A 344 -12.15 23.18 17.36
CA SER A 344 -12.13 23.96 16.12
C SER A 344 -10.80 23.84 15.39
N THR A 345 -10.85 23.60 14.09
CA THR A 345 -9.67 23.43 13.23
C THR A 345 -9.80 24.21 11.94
N LYS A 346 -8.68 24.42 11.23
CA LYS A 346 -8.67 24.99 9.88
C LYS A 346 -8.42 23.88 8.87
N ILE A 347 -9.21 23.85 7.81
CA ILE A 347 -8.97 22.96 6.67
C ILE A 347 -8.96 23.78 5.39
N ASP A 348 -8.19 23.33 4.41
CA ASP A 348 -8.25 23.90 3.07
C ASP A 348 -9.32 23.17 2.26
N VAL A 349 -10.29 23.91 1.73
CA VAL A 349 -11.27 23.46 0.74
C VAL A 349 -10.70 23.67 -0.65
N ARG A 350 -10.87 22.68 -1.52
CA ARG A 350 -10.39 22.65 -2.90
C ARG A 350 -11.59 22.59 -3.85
N GLN A 351 -11.33 22.85 -5.12
CA GLN A 351 -12.35 22.83 -6.15
C GLN A 351 -12.87 21.40 -6.36
N GLY A 352 -14.19 21.20 -6.22
CA GLY A 352 -14.83 19.91 -6.48
C GLY A 352 -14.86 18.96 -5.27
N ASP A 353 -14.52 19.44 -4.07
CA ASP A 353 -14.58 18.61 -2.87
C ASP A 353 -16.01 18.17 -2.56
N SER A 354 -16.14 16.93 -2.08
CA SER A 354 -17.37 16.44 -1.47
C SER A 354 -17.33 16.58 0.06
N CYS A 355 -18.48 16.39 0.71
CA CYS A 355 -18.57 16.29 2.17
C CYS A 355 -17.62 15.24 2.74
N ASP A 356 -17.54 14.07 2.11
CA ASP A 356 -16.63 13.00 2.51
C ASP A 356 -15.17 13.44 2.48
N SER A 357 -14.75 14.19 1.45
CA SER A 357 -13.39 14.70 1.35
C SER A 357 -13.05 15.63 2.51
N ILE A 358 -13.99 16.52 2.87
CA ILE A 358 -13.83 17.43 4.01
C ILE A 358 -13.78 16.67 5.33
N ILE A 359 -14.68 15.71 5.55
CA ILE A 359 -14.72 14.90 6.77
C ILE A 359 -13.44 14.07 6.90
N ARG A 360 -12.93 13.48 5.81
CA ARG A 360 -11.65 12.76 5.82
C ARG A 360 -10.48 13.67 6.20
N ARG A 361 -10.45 14.92 5.74
CA ARG A 361 -9.43 15.90 6.18
C ARG A 361 -9.58 16.23 7.66
N LEU A 362 -10.81 16.39 8.14
CA LEU A 362 -11.09 16.62 9.55
C LEU A 362 -10.59 15.43 10.40
N MET A 363 -10.90 14.19 10.02
CA MET A 363 -10.45 12.97 10.73
C MET A 363 -8.92 12.83 10.77
N LYS A 364 -8.20 13.32 9.76
CA LYS A 364 -6.73 13.35 9.77
C LYS A 364 -6.17 14.31 10.84
N MET A 365 -6.87 15.42 11.10
CA MET A 365 -6.49 16.39 12.13
C MET A 365 -6.99 15.99 13.51
N ASP A 366 -8.22 15.47 13.60
CA ASP A 366 -8.86 14.98 14.81
C ASP A 366 -9.01 13.45 14.76
N ARG A 367 -7.97 12.76 15.27
CA ARG A 367 -7.91 11.30 15.33
C ARG A 367 -8.94 10.67 16.28
N GLY A 368 -9.69 11.48 17.04
CA GLY A 368 -10.79 11.00 17.87
C GLY A 368 -12.00 10.53 17.05
N ILE A 369 -12.14 11.04 15.83
CA ILE A 369 -13.21 10.69 14.91
C ILE A 369 -12.81 9.44 14.12
N LYS A 370 -13.52 8.33 14.34
CA LYS A 370 -13.22 7.03 13.71
C LYS A 370 -14.15 6.64 12.57
N ASP A 371 -15.31 7.28 12.47
CA ASP A 371 -16.37 6.91 11.54
C ASP A 371 -16.85 8.16 10.80
N LEU A 372 -16.79 8.10 9.47
CA LEU A 372 -17.27 9.16 8.58
C LEU A 372 -18.76 9.43 8.75
N SER A 373 -19.57 8.37 8.92
CA SER A 373 -21.04 8.47 8.96
C SER A 373 -21.57 9.19 10.20
N LYS A 374 -20.74 9.29 11.24
CA LYS A 374 -21.05 9.98 12.49
C LYS A 374 -20.87 11.49 12.42
N VAL A 375 -20.19 11.98 11.38
CA VAL A 375 -19.90 13.41 11.22
C VAL A 375 -20.92 14.04 10.29
N LYS A 376 -21.57 15.10 10.77
CA LYS A 376 -22.48 15.92 9.96
C LYS A 376 -21.94 17.32 9.81
N LEU A 377 -21.83 17.79 8.56
CA LEU A 377 -21.40 19.15 8.23
C LEU A 377 -22.63 20.06 8.12
N MET A 378 -22.55 21.25 8.71
CA MET A 378 -23.58 22.28 8.67
C MET A 378 -23.00 23.61 8.25
N ARG A 379 -23.76 24.39 7.49
CA ARG A 379 -23.47 25.79 7.18
C ARG A 379 -24.36 26.72 7.97
N PHE A 380 -23.89 27.93 8.27
CA PHE A 380 -24.75 28.96 8.83
C PHE A 380 -25.73 29.46 7.76
N ASP A 381 -26.95 29.81 8.19
CA ASP A 381 -27.95 30.40 7.28
C ASP A 381 -27.50 31.81 6.84
N ASP A 382 -26.84 32.54 7.73
CA ASP A 382 -26.10 33.78 7.45
C ASP A 382 -24.58 33.54 7.61
N PRO A 383 -23.82 33.48 6.51
CA PRO A 383 -22.38 33.21 6.54
C PRO A 383 -21.53 34.25 7.27
N LEU A 384 -22.00 35.49 7.43
CA LEU A 384 -21.23 36.58 8.02
C LEU A 384 -21.59 36.81 9.48
N LEU A 385 -22.88 36.85 9.80
CA LEU A 385 -23.37 37.09 11.16
C LEU A 385 -23.44 35.81 11.99
N GLY A 386 -23.72 34.66 11.37
CA GLY A 386 -23.88 33.38 12.06
C GLY A 386 -22.68 33.02 12.93
N PRO A 387 -21.45 32.97 12.39
CA PRO A 387 -20.24 32.66 13.16
C PRO A 387 -19.94 33.65 14.31
N ARG A 388 -20.49 34.87 14.25
CA ARG A 388 -20.28 35.94 15.23
C ARG A 388 -21.32 35.96 16.35
N ARG A 389 -22.38 35.14 16.24
CA ARG A 389 -23.40 35.02 17.28
C ARG A 389 -22.92 34.07 18.37
N VAL A 390 -23.27 34.40 19.61
CA VAL A 390 -22.95 33.57 20.78
C VAL A 390 -23.71 32.25 20.67
N PRO A 391 -23.03 31.09 20.71
CA PRO A 391 -23.70 29.79 20.68
C PRO A 391 -24.63 29.61 21.88
N VAL A 392 -25.84 29.11 21.63
CA VAL A 392 -26.81 28.78 22.69
C VAL A 392 -26.74 27.28 22.97
N LEU A 393 -26.44 26.93 24.23
CA LEU A 393 -26.33 25.54 24.70
C LEU A 393 -27.63 24.76 24.40
N GLY A 394 -27.52 23.58 23.79
CA GLY A 394 -28.68 22.73 23.45
C GLY A 394 -29.46 23.16 22.20
N ARG A 395 -28.99 24.19 21.47
CA ARG A 395 -29.52 24.61 20.16
C ARG A 395 -28.43 24.61 19.11
N GLU A 396 -27.69 23.50 19.01
CA GLU A 396 -26.58 23.34 18.07
C GLU A 396 -27.07 23.46 16.61
N HIS A 397 -28.33 23.13 16.34
CA HIS A 397 -28.95 23.15 15.01
C HIS A 397 -29.62 24.48 14.63
N SER A 398 -29.79 25.43 15.55
CA SER A 398 -30.51 26.68 15.23
C SER A 398 -29.67 27.58 14.32
N GLU A 399 -30.33 28.18 13.33
CA GLU A 399 -29.75 29.10 12.32
C GLU A 399 -28.63 28.46 11.47
N LYS A 400 -28.72 27.14 11.31
CA LYS A 400 -27.78 26.34 10.53
C LYS A 400 -28.55 25.35 9.66
N THR A 401 -28.10 25.23 8.42
CA THR A 401 -28.62 24.25 7.45
C THR A 401 -27.63 23.09 7.32
N LEU A 402 -28.14 21.86 7.34
CA LEU A 402 -27.34 20.67 7.09
C LEU A 402 -26.85 20.66 5.64
N ILE A 403 -25.57 20.39 5.44
CA ILE A 403 -25.00 20.21 4.11
C ILE A 403 -25.33 18.80 3.63
N SER A 404 -25.90 18.68 2.43
CA SER A 404 -26.23 17.41 1.81
C SER A 404 -24.97 16.59 1.50
N GLU A 405 -25.06 15.26 1.58
CA GLU A 405 -23.96 14.37 1.17
C GLU A 405 -23.59 14.53 -0.31
N ASN A 406 -24.56 14.92 -1.16
CA ASN A 406 -24.35 15.16 -2.59
C ASN A 406 -23.83 16.57 -2.91
N ALA A 407 -23.55 17.39 -1.89
CA ALA A 407 -23.08 18.75 -2.10
C ALA A 407 -21.63 18.77 -2.60
N VAL A 408 -21.35 19.70 -3.52
CA VAL A 408 -20.00 19.91 -4.06
C VAL A 408 -19.51 21.31 -3.70
N PHE A 409 -18.33 21.38 -3.12
CA PHE A 409 -17.67 22.62 -2.77
C PHE A 409 -16.89 23.16 -3.98
N HIS A 410 -17.07 24.44 -4.26
CA HIS A 410 -16.37 25.17 -5.31
C HIS A 410 -15.65 26.36 -4.69
N VAL A 411 -14.41 26.55 -5.10
CA VAL A 411 -13.51 27.53 -4.53
C VAL A 411 -13.25 28.62 -5.57
N ASP A 412 -13.42 29.87 -5.16
CA ASP A 412 -12.95 31.02 -5.92
C ASP A 412 -11.65 31.52 -5.29
N LEU A 413 -10.53 31.21 -5.94
CA LEU A 413 -9.19 31.59 -5.49
C LEU A 413 -8.95 33.10 -5.54
N GLY A 414 -9.64 33.82 -6.44
CA GLY A 414 -9.49 35.27 -6.60
C GLY A 414 -10.14 36.03 -5.45
N SER A 415 -11.35 35.64 -5.06
CA SER A 415 -12.10 36.27 -3.95
C SER A 415 -11.89 35.58 -2.59
N LYS A 416 -11.18 34.44 -2.56
CA LYS A 416 -10.99 33.58 -1.38
C LYS A 416 -12.31 33.15 -0.75
N LYS A 417 -13.31 32.86 -1.58
CA LYS A 417 -14.64 32.41 -1.16
C LYS A 417 -14.86 30.95 -1.48
N VAL A 418 -15.67 30.30 -0.65
CA VAL A 418 -16.13 28.94 -0.88
C VAL A 418 -17.63 28.99 -1.14
N HIS A 419 -18.03 28.32 -2.21
CA HIS A 419 -19.41 28.16 -2.61
C HIS A 419 -19.78 26.69 -2.54
N LEU A 420 -21.02 26.42 -2.19
CA LEU A 420 -21.59 25.09 -2.13
C LEU A 420 -22.65 24.96 -3.22
N THR A 421 -22.56 23.92 -4.04
CA THR A 421 -23.62 23.60 -5.01
C THR A 421 -24.42 22.41 -4.51
N GLU A 422 -25.72 22.63 -4.29
CA GLU A 422 -26.69 21.60 -3.91
C GLU A 422 -27.90 21.70 -4.83
N ASN A 423 -28.30 20.60 -5.48
CA ASN A 423 -29.47 20.57 -6.38
C ASN A 423 -29.46 21.68 -7.46
N GLY A 424 -28.27 22.10 -7.92
CA GLY A 424 -28.08 23.16 -8.91
C GLY A 424 -28.08 24.60 -8.37
N LEU A 425 -28.34 24.79 -7.07
CA LEU A 425 -28.26 26.10 -6.40
C LEU A 425 -26.87 26.29 -5.77
N ARG A 426 -26.25 27.43 -6.09
CA ARG A 426 -24.92 27.80 -5.59
C ARG A 426 -25.05 28.81 -4.44
N THR A 427 -24.57 28.45 -3.26
CA THR A 427 -24.67 29.26 -2.03
C THR A 427 -23.29 29.60 -1.49
N ASP A 428 -23.06 30.83 -1.00
CA ASP A 428 -21.83 31.22 -0.29
C ASP A 428 -21.90 30.68 1.15
N ILE A 429 -20.86 29.98 1.60
CA ILE A 429 -20.80 29.40 2.96
C ILE A 429 -19.94 30.23 3.92
N GLY A 430 -19.29 31.29 3.44
CA GLY A 430 -18.39 32.11 4.23
C GLY A 430 -17.06 31.41 4.56
N ASP A 431 -16.47 31.77 5.69
CA ASP A 431 -15.17 31.26 6.14
C ASP A 431 -15.27 30.20 7.23
N THR A 432 -16.49 29.87 7.68
CA THR A 432 -16.72 29.00 8.84
C THR A 432 -17.88 28.04 8.60
N ILE A 433 -17.63 26.75 8.79
CA ILE A 433 -18.66 25.70 8.83
C ILE A 433 -18.65 25.01 10.19
N VAL A 434 -19.77 24.37 10.52
CA VAL A 434 -19.95 23.62 11.76
C VAL A 434 -19.89 22.13 11.47
N TYR A 435 -19.22 21.37 12.34
CA TYR A 435 -19.28 19.91 12.30
C TYR A 435 -19.79 19.36 13.63
N LEU A 436 -20.66 18.37 13.54
CA LEU A 436 -21.23 17.66 14.70
C LEU A 436 -20.84 16.20 14.60
N VAL A 437 -20.47 15.60 15.73
CA VAL A 437 -20.11 14.17 15.85
C VAL A 437 -21.17 13.49 16.70
N HIS A 438 -21.74 12.38 16.18
CA HIS A 438 -22.86 11.65 16.80
C HIS A 438 -22.50 10.24 17.28
#